data_AF-A0AA49PZQ0-F1
#
_entry.id   AF-A0AA49PZQ0-F1
#
_cell.length_a   1.000
_cell.length_b   1.000
_cell.length_c   1.000
_cell.angle_alpha   90.00
_cell.angle_beta   90.00
_cell.angle_gamma   90.00
#
_symmetry.space_group_name_H-M   'P 1'
#
loop_
_entity.id
_entity.type
_entity.pdbx_description
1 polymer ?
#
loop_
_entity_poly.entity_id
_entity_poly.type
_entity_poly.pdbx_seq_one_letter_code
_entity_poly.pdbx_strand_id
1 'polypeptide(L)'
;MVVLLIIASASLNYYSRYLVIRHSDITKQIQVVRQGLKDMNRFVNLADLGLRGYIIKPEDSFLKPYHDAQDEYQANLDTLESYLLQQGYQNTQLITVSKTAINTYMQLLEEMAQLTEKQRMPEVMAIFEEDRGYAAWKVYSEFEKDVETFEDTIEKASVQSYQSAIRGVVIVQLLLLGIGVPILLHVIFRIRRDRLQRQQLFLQLDQSNRKYIFDDHENDETKGEETVIHDLTSSLEKAASFIKEIAQGNYTVDWEGLTADNQAYNQGNLAGELVLMREQMKQVKQADEQRLWTTEGEGKVAEISRTYQTDLTALGDHLIAYIVKYLKANQGGLFILNDEAEYDKHLSLIACYAYDKKKFEEKTIKVGQGLVGQAYLEQKTIRLKQIPENYVRITSGLGEATPGFLVIVPLKFNEEVLGVLEIASFHELASFEVDFLEQIGEIVASSVSIVRTNERTQELLAQAKEQTEEMRAQEEEMRQNMEEMQATQEQHERLQQELQENEKVLESKLEELEKARQQTEQIREAEKQRANEQIKSRTQMMEKATAKFKKREQELLEQLEAAQK
;
A
#
# COMPACT_ATOMS: atom_id res chain seq x y z
N MET A 1 58.37 1.22 -7.70
CA MET A 1 59.58 1.17 -6.85
C MET A 1 60.21 -0.23 -6.81
N VAL A 2 59.47 -1.28 -6.40
CA VAL A 2 59.99 -2.67 -6.32
C VAL A 2 60.52 -3.17 -7.68
N VAL A 3 59.83 -2.89 -8.78
CA VAL A 3 60.26 -3.28 -10.14
C VAL A 3 61.62 -2.67 -10.52
N LEU A 4 61.87 -1.40 -10.19
CA LEU A 4 63.15 -0.73 -10.47
C LEU A 4 64.31 -1.35 -9.67
N LEU A 5 64.04 -1.73 -8.42
CA LEU A 5 65.00 -2.41 -7.56
C LEU A 5 65.34 -3.82 -8.06
N ILE A 6 64.36 -4.56 -8.57
CA ILE A 6 64.57 -5.87 -9.21
C ILE A 6 65.42 -5.72 -10.47
N ILE A 7 65.13 -4.72 -11.32
CA ILE A 7 65.92 -4.45 -12.53
C ILE A 7 67.36 -4.09 -12.17
N ALA A 8 67.58 -3.22 -11.17
CA ALA A 8 68.90 -2.85 -10.71
C ALA A 8 69.68 -4.06 -10.15
N SER A 9 69.00 -4.92 -9.39
CA SER A 9 69.57 -6.17 -8.86
C SER A 9 69.97 -7.14 -9.99
N ALA A 10 69.09 -7.33 -10.98
CA ALA A 10 69.35 -8.21 -12.12
C ALA A 10 70.55 -7.71 -12.95
N SER A 11 70.60 -6.40 -13.24
CA SER A 11 71.72 -5.78 -13.96
C SER A 11 73.05 -5.91 -13.19
N LEU A 12 73.04 -5.70 -11.87
CA LEU A 12 74.22 -5.84 -11.03
C LEU A 12 74.69 -7.29 -10.92
N ASN A 13 73.77 -8.24 -10.81
CA ASN A 13 74.08 -9.66 -10.77
C ASN A 13 74.71 -10.12 -12.09
N TYR A 14 74.14 -9.69 -13.23
CA TYR A 14 74.71 -9.94 -14.55
C TYR A 14 76.14 -9.39 -14.67
N TYR A 15 76.36 -8.15 -14.25
CA TYR A 15 77.68 -7.52 -14.26
C TYR A 15 78.69 -8.23 -13.33
N SER A 16 78.27 -8.62 -12.12
CA SER A 16 79.11 -9.38 -11.20
C SER A 16 79.47 -10.75 -11.76
N ARG A 17 78.52 -11.47 -12.37
CA ARG A 17 78.78 -12.75 -13.03
C ARG A 17 79.79 -12.63 -14.16
N TYR A 18 79.69 -11.57 -14.96
CA TYR A 18 80.67 -11.27 -16.00
C TYR A 18 82.09 -11.06 -15.41
N LEU A 19 82.21 -10.31 -14.31
CA LEU A 19 83.49 -10.10 -13.63
C LEU A 19 84.08 -11.35 -12.98
N VAL A 20 83.23 -12.26 -12.46
CA VAL A 20 83.68 -13.55 -11.92
C VAL A 20 84.32 -14.41 -13.02
N ILE A 21 83.66 -14.50 -14.18
CA ILE A 21 84.17 -15.26 -15.33
C ILE A 21 85.50 -14.64 -15.79
N ARG A 22 85.53 -13.31 -15.96
CA ARG A 22 86.74 -12.59 -16.37
C ARG A 22 87.90 -12.77 -15.39
N HIS A 23 87.66 -12.73 -14.08
CA HIS A 23 88.69 -12.97 -13.07
C HIS A 23 89.26 -14.39 -13.16
N SER A 24 88.38 -15.39 -13.33
CA SER A 24 88.80 -16.78 -13.56
C SER A 24 89.65 -16.93 -14.81
N ASP A 25 89.25 -16.32 -15.93
CA ASP A 25 90.00 -16.40 -17.19
C ASP A 25 91.37 -15.72 -17.09
N ILE A 26 91.42 -14.52 -16.49
CA ILE A 26 92.69 -13.81 -16.22
C ILE A 26 93.61 -14.65 -15.32
N THR A 27 93.08 -15.29 -14.27
CA THR A 27 93.88 -16.12 -13.36
C THR A 27 94.49 -17.34 -14.08
N LYS A 28 93.72 -17.96 -14.98
CA LYS A 28 94.24 -19.05 -15.83
C LYS A 28 95.36 -18.57 -16.75
N GLN A 29 95.20 -17.40 -17.38
CA GLN A 29 96.23 -16.81 -18.24
C GLN A 29 97.51 -16.50 -17.45
N ILE A 30 97.39 -15.83 -16.29
CA ILE A 30 98.52 -15.56 -15.37
C ILE A 30 99.25 -16.85 -15.02
N GLN A 31 98.51 -17.92 -14.71
CA GLN A 31 99.11 -19.22 -14.35
C GLN A 31 99.87 -19.84 -15.52
N VAL A 32 99.34 -19.78 -16.74
CA VAL A 32 100.01 -20.28 -17.95
C VAL A 32 101.30 -19.51 -18.21
N VAL A 33 101.28 -18.17 -18.13
CA VAL A 33 102.46 -17.34 -18.37
C VAL A 33 103.52 -17.58 -17.29
N ARG A 34 103.16 -17.52 -16.00
CA ARG A 34 104.10 -17.79 -14.90
C ARG A 34 104.70 -19.19 -14.98
N GLN A 35 103.92 -20.19 -15.38
CA GLN A 35 104.42 -21.54 -15.58
C GLN A 35 105.36 -21.61 -16.79
N GLY A 36 105.00 -20.98 -17.91
CA GLY A 36 105.84 -20.90 -19.09
C GLY A 36 107.18 -20.20 -18.83
N LEU A 37 107.22 -19.14 -18.02
CA LEU A 37 108.48 -18.50 -17.60
C LEU A 37 109.38 -19.48 -16.84
N LYS A 38 108.82 -20.20 -15.86
CA LYS A 38 109.55 -21.23 -15.11
C LYS A 38 110.03 -22.38 -15.98
N ASP A 39 109.18 -22.84 -16.90
CA ASP A 39 109.51 -23.93 -17.81
C ASP A 39 110.62 -23.51 -18.78
N MET A 40 110.67 -22.25 -19.22
CA MET A 40 111.76 -21.74 -20.05
C MET A 40 113.10 -21.73 -19.32
N ASN A 41 113.12 -21.23 -18.08
CA ASN A 41 114.31 -21.34 -17.22
C ASN A 41 114.73 -22.81 -17.03
N ARG A 42 113.77 -23.72 -16.87
CA ARG A 42 114.04 -25.16 -16.79
C ARG A 42 114.63 -25.71 -18.09
N PHE A 43 114.07 -25.39 -19.26
CA PHE A 43 114.54 -25.90 -20.55
C PHE A 43 115.97 -25.43 -20.85
N VAL A 44 116.26 -24.14 -20.65
CA VAL A 44 117.61 -23.60 -20.84
C VAL A 44 118.61 -24.31 -19.92
N ASN A 45 118.25 -24.53 -18.64
CA ASN A 45 119.10 -25.25 -17.70
C ASN A 45 119.28 -26.73 -18.05
N LEU A 46 118.23 -27.43 -18.50
CA LEU A 46 118.31 -28.83 -18.91
C LEU A 46 119.16 -29.00 -20.17
N ALA A 47 119.02 -28.08 -21.13
CA ALA A 47 119.83 -28.05 -22.35
C ALA A 47 121.30 -27.84 -22.03
N ASP A 48 121.64 -26.84 -21.21
CA ASP A 48 123.01 -26.56 -20.80
C ASP A 48 123.59 -27.70 -19.93
N LEU A 49 122.84 -28.23 -18.97
CA LEU A 49 123.27 -29.32 -18.10
C LEU A 49 123.54 -30.61 -18.88
N GLY A 50 122.61 -31.03 -19.73
CA GLY A 50 122.73 -32.23 -20.54
C GLY A 50 123.93 -32.15 -21.49
N LEU A 51 124.07 -31.02 -22.16
CA LEU A 51 125.18 -30.78 -23.07
C LEU A 51 126.53 -30.74 -22.35
N ARG A 52 126.65 -30.04 -21.21
CA ARG A 52 127.89 -30.03 -20.42
C ARG A 52 128.28 -31.42 -19.95
N GLY A 53 127.30 -32.22 -19.52
CA GLY A 53 127.52 -33.63 -19.17
C GLY A 53 128.08 -34.42 -20.35
N TYR A 54 127.51 -34.24 -21.54
CA TYR A 54 127.96 -34.88 -22.78
C TYR A 54 129.36 -34.43 -23.24
N ILE A 55 129.70 -33.15 -23.09
CA ILE A 55 131.05 -32.61 -23.38
C ILE A 55 132.09 -33.23 -22.45
N ILE A 56 131.78 -33.38 -21.16
CA ILE A 56 132.69 -33.99 -20.17
C ILE A 56 132.85 -35.49 -20.43
N LYS A 57 131.74 -36.18 -20.74
CA LYS A 57 131.70 -37.61 -20.99
C LYS A 57 130.70 -37.91 -22.13
N PRO A 58 131.19 -38.25 -23.35
CA PRO A 58 130.33 -38.49 -24.51
C PRO A 58 129.53 -39.80 -24.41
N GLU A 59 128.45 -39.78 -23.63
CA GLU A 59 127.44 -40.85 -23.57
C GLU A 59 126.05 -40.27 -23.89
N ASP A 60 125.31 -40.92 -24.79
CA ASP A 60 123.99 -40.48 -25.25
C ASP A 60 122.98 -40.26 -24.10
N SER A 61 123.17 -40.96 -22.97
CA SER A 61 122.35 -40.76 -21.78
C SER A 61 122.41 -39.33 -21.23
N PHE A 62 123.49 -38.59 -21.44
CA PHE A 62 123.62 -37.19 -21.03
C PHE A 62 122.91 -36.22 -21.99
N LEU A 63 122.67 -36.61 -23.24
CA LEU A 63 121.94 -35.78 -24.20
C LEU A 63 120.42 -35.82 -24.02
N LYS A 64 119.88 -36.79 -23.26
CA LYS A 64 118.43 -36.90 -23.06
C LYS A 64 117.78 -35.60 -22.52
N PRO A 65 118.27 -34.99 -21.41
CA PRO A 65 117.74 -33.70 -20.94
C PRO A 65 117.86 -32.56 -21.95
N TYR A 66 118.88 -32.61 -22.81
CA TYR A 66 119.08 -31.63 -23.87
C TYR A 66 118.06 -31.78 -25.00
N HIS A 67 117.81 -33.01 -25.46
CA HIS A 67 116.79 -33.28 -26.47
C HIS A 67 115.38 -32.94 -25.95
N ASP A 68 115.04 -33.35 -24.73
CA ASP A 68 113.77 -33.02 -24.09
C ASP A 68 113.55 -31.48 -24.05
N ALA A 69 114.61 -30.70 -23.80
CA ALA A 69 114.55 -29.24 -23.81
C ALA A 69 114.47 -28.63 -25.23
N GLN A 70 115.21 -29.17 -26.19
CA GLN A 70 115.20 -28.73 -27.60
C GLN A 70 113.83 -28.96 -28.25
N ASP A 71 113.14 -30.05 -27.90
CA ASP A 71 111.84 -30.38 -28.46
C ASP A 71 110.72 -29.45 -27.96
N GLU A 72 110.82 -28.94 -26.72
CA GLU A 72 109.73 -28.21 -26.06
C GLU A 72 109.92 -26.69 -25.99
N TYR A 73 111.15 -26.16 -26.00
CA TYR A 73 111.39 -24.74 -25.70
C TYR A 73 110.72 -23.80 -26.71
N GLN A 74 110.73 -24.12 -28.00
CA GLN A 74 110.15 -23.26 -29.03
C GLN A 74 108.63 -23.15 -28.89
N ALA A 75 107.95 -24.28 -28.62
CA ALA A 75 106.51 -24.31 -28.37
C ALA A 75 106.14 -23.48 -27.12
N ASN A 76 106.97 -23.51 -26.07
CA ASN A 76 106.75 -22.69 -24.89
C ASN A 76 106.99 -21.19 -25.15
N LEU A 77 107.98 -20.81 -25.95
CA LEU A 77 108.18 -19.42 -26.38
C LEU A 77 106.99 -18.87 -27.18
N ASP A 78 106.48 -19.66 -28.12
CA ASP A 78 105.31 -19.28 -28.91
C ASP A 78 104.04 -19.16 -28.03
N THR A 79 103.91 -20.05 -27.04
CA THR A 79 102.83 -19.99 -26.04
C THR A 79 102.93 -18.71 -25.20
N LEU A 80 104.11 -18.39 -24.65
CA LEU A 80 104.34 -17.17 -23.88
C LEU A 80 104.01 -15.92 -24.70
N GLU A 81 104.50 -15.83 -25.93
CA GLU A 81 104.23 -14.71 -26.83
C GLU A 81 102.72 -14.55 -27.09
N SER A 82 102.02 -15.65 -27.39
CA SER A 82 100.58 -15.61 -27.67
C SER A 82 99.75 -15.12 -26.48
N TYR A 83 100.01 -15.61 -25.27
CA TYR A 83 99.28 -15.20 -24.07
C TYR A 83 99.58 -13.76 -23.67
N LEU A 84 100.85 -13.33 -23.76
CA LEU A 84 101.24 -11.95 -23.45
C LEU A 84 100.59 -10.94 -24.40
N LEU A 85 100.57 -11.24 -25.70
CA LEU A 85 99.87 -10.40 -26.69
C LEU A 85 98.36 -10.38 -26.44
N GLN A 86 97.76 -11.51 -26.06
CA GLN A 86 96.33 -11.59 -25.72
C GLN A 86 95.97 -10.78 -24.47
N GLN A 87 96.85 -10.76 -23.46
CA GLN A 87 96.68 -9.97 -22.24
C GLN A 87 96.98 -8.47 -22.44
N GLY A 88 97.51 -8.08 -23.61
CA GLY A 88 97.82 -6.69 -23.94
C GLY A 88 99.17 -6.22 -23.39
N TYR A 89 100.15 -7.11 -23.26
CA TYR A 89 101.52 -6.76 -22.88
C TYR A 89 102.12 -5.78 -23.89
N GLN A 90 102.61 -4.64 -23.40
CA GLN A 90 102.96 -3.50 -24.25
C GLN A 90 104.38 -3.58 -24.83
N ASN A 91 105.29 -4.32 -24.19
CA ASN A 91 106.71 -4.32 -24.52
C ASN A 91 107.07 -5.43 -25.54
N THR A 92 106.52 -5.32 -26.75
CA THR A 92 106.72 -6.31 -27.82
C THR A 92 108.18 -6.42 -28.27
N GLN A 93 108.96 -5.34 -28.12
CA GLN A 93 110.40 -5.36 -28.38
C GLN A 93 111.12 -6.32 -27.43
N LEU A 94 110.78 -6.31 -26.13
CA LEU A 94 111.40 -7.18 -25.14
C LEU A 94 111.07 -8.66 -25.36
N ILE A 95 109.86 -8.98 -25.83
CA ILE A 95 109.51 -10.34 -26.31
C ILE A 95 110.47 -10.76 -27.43
N THR A 96 110.61 -9.90 -28.45
CA THR A 96 111.39 -10.21 -29.67
C THR A 96 112.87 -10.41 -29.33
N VAL A 97 113.43 -9.52 -28.52
CA VAL A 97 114.83 -9.57 -28.09
C VAL A 97 115.10 -10.81 -27.24
N SER A 98 114.17 -11.19 -26.35
CA SER A 98 114.32 -12.38 -25.49
C SER A 98 114.17 -13.68 -26.25
N LYS A 99 113.20 -13.76 -27.17
CA LYS A 99 113.03 -14.90 -28.09
C LYS A 99 114.28 -15.10 -28.94
N THR A 100 114.84 -14.00 -29.47
CA THR A 100 116.08 -14.02 -30.25
C THR A 100 117.26 -14.48 -29.39
N ALA A 101 117.38 -13.99 -28.16
CA ALA A 101 118.45 -14.35 -27.24
C ALA A 101 118.43 -15.85 -26.87
N ILE A 102 117.25 -16.39 -26.54
CA ILE A 102 117.09 -17.82 -26.25
C ILE A 102 117.35 -18.67 -27.50
N ASN A 103 116.77 -18.32 -28.65
CA ASN A 103 117.01 -19.07 -29.90
C ASN A 103 118.49 -19.11 -30.28
N THR A 104 119.17 -17.96 -30.19
CA THR A 104 120.61 -17.87 -30.47
C THR A 104 121.42 -18.74 -29.52
N TYR A 105 121.04 -18.76 -28.23
CA TYR A 105 121.72 -19.60 -27.25
C TYR A 105 121.44 -21.09 -27.48
N MET A 106 120.20 -21.49 -27.75
CA MET A 106 119.83 -22.87 -28.04
C MET A 106 120.51 -23.40 -29.31
N GLN A 107 120.67 -22.56 -30.34
CA GLN A 107 121.46 -22.87 -31.55
C GLN A 107 122.95 -23.04 -31.23
N LEU A 108 123.50 -22.22 -30.32
CA LEU A 108 124.88 -22.39 -29.87
C LEU A 108 125.07 -23.72 -29.14
N LEU A 109 124.11 -24.11 -28.30
CA LEU A 109 124.11 -25.43 -27.64
C LEU A 109 124.05 -26.57 -28.69
N GLU A 110 123.26 -26.41 -29.75
CA GLU A 110 123.22 -27.36 -30.86
C GLU A 110 124.54 -27.47 -31.63
N GLU A 111 125.17 -26.33 -31.94
CA GLU A 111 126.49 -26.30 -32.57
C GLU A 111 127.54 -27.02 -31.71
N MET A 112 127.55 -26.75 -30.40
CA MET A 112 128.42 -27.44 -29.46
C MET A 112 128.13 -28.95 -29.37
N ALA A 113 126.86 -29.37 -29.42
CA ALA A 113 126.50 -30.79 -29.46
C ALA A 113 127.06 -31.49 -30.70
N GLN A 114 126.87 -30.89 -31.88
CA GLN A 114 127.38 -31.41 -33.16
C GLN A 114 128.90 -31.44 -33.24
N LEU A 115 129.59 -30.43 -32.70
CA LEU A 115 131.06 -30.40 -32.66
C LEU A 115 131.63 -31.44 -31.69
N THR A 116 130.94 -31.69 -30.57
CA THR A 116 131.29 -32.74 -29.60
C THR A 116 131.14 -34.13 -30.23
N GLU A 117 130.04 -34.37 -30.95
CA GLU A 117 129.83 -35.62 -31.72
C GLU A 117 130.92 -35.86 -32.77
N LYS A 118 131.36 -34.79 -33.46
CA LYS A 118 132.45 -34.82 -34.45
C LYS A 118 133.85 -34.86 -33.83
N GLN A 119 133.98 -34.98 -32.50
CA GLN A 119 135.24 -35.00 -31.75
C GLN A 119 136.12 -33.75 -31.92
N ARG A 120 135.54 -32.59 -32.23
CA ARG A 120 136.25 -31.31 -32.46
C ARG A 120 136.37 -30.47 -31.18
N MET A 121 136.93 -31.06 -30.12
CA MET A 121 136.97 -30.44 -28.78
C MET A 121 137.63 -29.04 -28.68
N PRO A 122 138.68 -28.70 -29.46
CA PRO A 122 139.25 -27.34 -29.42
C PRO A 122 138.25 -26.25 -29.80
N GLU A 123 137.32 -26.55 -30.73
CA GLU A 123 136.29 -25.60 -31.19
C GLU A 123 135.15 -25.49 -30.17
N VAL A 124 134.79 -26.61 -29.52
CA VAL A 124 133.83 -26.60 -28.41
C VAL A 124 134.34 -25.74 -27.25
N MET A 125 135.62 -25.86 -26.89
CA MET A 125 136.23 -25.08 -25.81
C MET A 125 136.31 -23.58 -26.17
N ALA A 126 136.56 -23.24 -27.43
CA ALA A 126 136.52 -21.84 -27.88
C ALA A 126 135.13 -21.21 -27.71
N ILE A 127 134.07 -21.94 -28.07
CA ILE A 127 132.68 -21.49 -27.84
C ILE A 127 132.38 -21.37 -26.33
N PHE A 128 132.88 -22.31 -25.53
CA PHE A 128 132.67 -22.35 -24.09
C PHE A 128 133.35 -21.18 -23.36
N GLU A 129 134.56 -20.77 -23.80
CA GLU A 129 135.31 -19.65 -23.21
C GLU A 129 134.64 -18.27 -23.45
N GLU A 130 133.84 -18.11 -24.50
CA GLU A 130 133.13 -16.86 -24.80
C GLU A 130 131.95 -16.58 -23.84
N ASP A 131 131.47 -17.60 -23.11
CA ASP A 131 130.33 -17.55 -22.17
C ASP A 131 129.12 -16.72 -22.67
N ARG A 132 128.64 -17.06 -23.86
CA ARG A 132 127.48 -16.40 -24.48
C ARG A 132 126.15 -16.70 -23.76
N GLY A 133 126.13 -17.64 -22.82
CA GLY A 133 124.96 -18.00 -22.02
C GLY A 133 124.57 -16.92 -21.01
N TYR A 134 125.55 -16.28 -20.36
CA TYR A 134 125.27 -15.18 -19.44
C TYR A 134 124.57 -14.00 -20.13
N ALA A 135 124.96 -13.66 -21.36
CA ALA A 135 124.33 -12.59 -22.13
C ALA A 135 122.86 -12.91 -22.46
N ALA A 136 122.57 -14.16 -22.85
CA ALA A 136 121.21 -14.61 -23.12
C ALA A 136 120.35 -14.66 -21.84
N TRP A 137 120.92 -15.16 -20.73
CA TRP A 137 120.27 -15.17 -19.43
C TRP A 137 119.94 -13.76 -18.95
N LYS A 138 120.85 -12.79 -19.12
CA LYS A 138 120.61 -11.41 -18.71
C LYS A 138 119.40 -10.82 -19.43
N VAL A 139 119.35 -10.96 -20.76
CA VAL A 139 118.21 -10.50 -21.57
C VAL A 139 116.90 -11.18 -21.12
N TYR A 140 116.94 -12.50 -20.95
CA TYR A 140 115.77 -13.25 -20.52
C TYR A 140 115.30 -12.87 -19.11
N SER A 141 116.22 -12.63 -18.18
CA SER A 141 115.91 -12.23 -16.81
C SER A 141 115.24 -10.85 -16.74
N GLU A 142 115.64 -9.92 -17.62
CA GLU A 142 114.98 -8.62 -17.75
C GLU A 142 113.55 -8.78 -18.28
N PHE A 143 113.34 -9.67 -19.24
CA PHE A 143 112.01 -10.05 -19.73
C PHE A 143 111.15 -10.75 -18.70
N GLU A 144 111.67 -11.76 -18.02
CA GLU A 144 110.99 -12.49 -16.95
C GLU A 144 110.50 -11.52 -15.89
N LYS A 145 111.37 -10.63 -15.41
CA LYS A 145 111.02 -9.64 -14.39
C LYS A 145 109.95 -8.64 -14.85
N ASP A 146 110.02 -8.17 -16.10
CA ASP A 146 109.04 -7.23 -16.64
C ASP A 146 107.67 -7.90 -16.83
N VAL A 147 107.66 -9.13 -17.33
CA VAL A 147 106.45 -9.95 -17.44
C VAL A 147 105.86 -10.26 -16.06
N GLU A 148 106.67 -10.65 -15.08
CA GLU A 148 106.18 -10.89 -13.71
C GLU A 148 105.53 -9.63 -13.13
N THR A 149 106.12 -8.45 -13.35
CA THR A 149 105.56 -7.16 -12.89
C THR A 149 104.24 -6.84 -13.59
N PHE A 150 104.13 -7.15 -14.88
CA PHE A 150 102.91 -7.01 -15.66
C PHE A 150 101.81 -7.95 -15.16
N GLU A 151 102.12 -9.23 -14.96
CA GLU A 151 101.19 -10.24 -14.44
C GLU A 151 100.69 -9.85 -13.04
N ASP A 152 101.57 -9.39 -12.15
CA ASP A 152 101.21 -8.88 -10.83
C ASP A 152 100.24 -7.69 -10.89
N THR A 153 100.40 -6.82 -11.89
CA THR A 153 99.55 -5.64 -12.09
C THR A 153 98.15 -6.05 -12.55
N ILE A 154 98.06 -6.97 -13.50
CA ILE A 154 96.79 -7.53 -13.98
C ILE A 154 96.08 -8.30 -12.86
N GLU A 155 96.82 -9.12 -12.11
CA GLU A 155 96.28 -9.90 -10.99
C GLU A 155 95.66 -8.97 -9.93
N LYS A 156 96.38 -7.93 -9.50
CA LYS A 156 95.87 -6.94 -8.53
C LYS A 156 94.62 -6.22 -9.03
N ALA A 157 94.62 -5.74 -10.28
CA ALA A 157 93.47 -5.06 -10.87
C ALA A 157 92.24 -5.98 -10.99
N SER A 158 92.46 -7.24 -11.36
CA SER A 158 91.44 -8.29 -11.47
C SER A 158 90.82 -8.60 -10.10
N VAL A 159 91.64 -8.80 -9.06
CA VAL A 159 91.18 -9.05 -7.68
C VAL A 159 90.38 -7.87 -7.13
N GLN A 160 90.84 -6.63 -7.33
CA GLN A 160 90.12 -5.44 -6.86
C GLN A 160 88.75 -5.28 -7.56
N SER A 161 88.70 -5.51 -8.86
CA SER A 161 87.45 -5.44 -9.63
C SER A 161 86.46 -6.53 -9.19
N TYR A 162 86.95 -7.75 -8.93
CA TYR A 162 86.15 -8.85 -8.40
C TYR A 162 85.60 -8.55 -6.98
N GLN A 163 86.46 -8.08 -6.07
CA GLN A 163 86.04 -7.76 -4.69
C GLN A 163 85.03 -6.61 -4.63
N SER A 164 85.22 -5.56 -5.44
CA SER A 164 84.28 -4.43 -5.50
C SER A 164 82.92 -4.87 -6.05
N ALA A 165 82.89 -5.75 -7.06
CA ALA A 165 81.66 -6.32 -7.59
C ALA A 165 80.88 -7.13 -6.54
N ILE A 166 81.56 -8.02 -5.80
CA ILE A 166 80.92 -8.81 -4.73
C ILE A 166 80.38 -7.90 -3.63
N ARG A 167 81.17 -6.92 -3.20
CA ARG A 167 80.73 -5.95 -2.17
C ARG A 167 79.50 -5.18 -2.63
N GLY A 168 79.47 -4.73 -3.89
CA GLY A 168 78.32 -4.06 -4.48
C GLY A 168 77.06 -4.93 -4.45
N VAL A 169 77.17 -6.20 -4.85
CA VAL A 169 76.05 -7.16 -4.82
C VAL A 169 75.51 -7.34 -3.40
N VAL A 170 76.38 -7.51 -2.40
CA VAL A 170 75.96 -7.66 -1.00
C VAL A 170 75.24 -6.42 -0.49
N ILE A 171 75.74 -5.22 -0.78
CA ILE A 171 75.10 -3.96 -0.37
C ILE A 171 73.70 -3.83 -0.97
N VAL A 172 73.53 -4.10 -2.27
CA VAL A 172 72.22 -4.04 -2.91
C VAL A 172 71.27 -5.08 -2.31
N GLN A 173 71.74 -6.29 -2.01
CA GLN A 173 70.93 -7.32 -1.36
C GLN A 173 70.45 -6.88 0.03
N LEU A 174 71.31 -6.23 0.82
CA LEU A 174 70.93 -5.69 2.13
C LEU A 174 69.91 -4.55 2.01
N LEU A 175 70.06 -3.66 1.02
CA LEU A 175 69.07 -2.60 0.74
C LEU A 175 67.71 -3.19 0.31
N LEU A 176 67.72 -4.23 -0.53
CA LEU A 176 66.51 -4.95 -0.92
C LEU A 176 65.81 -5.57 0.28
N LEU A 177 66.55 -6.20 1.18
CA LEU A 177 65.98 -6.76 2.41
C LEU A 177 65.44 -5.67 3.33
N GLY A 178 66.19 -4.58 3.51
CA GLY A 178 65.82 -3.45 4.36
C GLY A 178 64.56 -2.72 3.90
N ILE A 179 64.27 -2.69 2.59
CA ILE A 179 63.06 -2.07 2.03
C ILE A 179 61.94 -3.11 1.85
N GLY A 180 62.28 -4.30 1.38
CA GLY A 180 61.31 -5.35 1.03
C GLY A 180 60.55 -5.89 2.24
N VAL A 181 61.24 -6.18 3.34
CA VAL A 181 60.60 -6.74 4.54
C VAL A 181 59.61 -5.76 5.17
N PRO A 182 59.93 -4.47 5.39
CA PRO A 182 58.96 -3.51 5.90
C PRO A 182 57.75 -3.29 4.98
N ILE A 183 57.94 -3.29 3.66
CA ILE A 183 56.82 -3.18 2.71
C ILE A 183 55.90 -4.40 2.82
N LEU A 184 56.46 -5.62 2.88
CA LEU A 184 55.66 -6.83 3.05
C LEU A 184 54.90 -6.84 4.38
N LEU A 185 55.55 -6.44 5.47
CA LEU A 185 54.91 -6.30 6.79
C LEU A 185 53.81 -5.25 6.76
N HIS A 186 54.02 -4.11 6.10
CA HIS A 186 53.01 -3.07 5.95
C HIS A 186 51.81 -3.56 5.13
N VAL A 187 52.03 -4.28 4.03
CA VAL A 187 50.96 -4.88 3.21
C VAL A 187 50.17 -5.91 4.01
N ILE A 188 50.85 -6.81 4.75
CA ILE A 188 50.18 -7.80 5.61
C ILE A 188 49.37 -7.11 6.70
N PHE A 189 49.94 -6.11 7.37
CA PHE A 189 49.26 -5.33 8.39
C PHE A 189 48.03 -4.62 7.81
N ARG A 190 48.16 -4.00 6.63
CA ARG A 190 47.07 -3.35 5.92
C ARG A 190 45.96 -4.34 5.56
N ILE A 191 46.28 -5.49 4.96
CA ILE A 191 45.29 -6.52 4.62
C ILE A 191 44.55 -7.03 5.86
N ARG A 192 45.27 -7.27 6.96
CA ARG A 192 44.65 -7.67 8.24
C ARG A 192 43.73 -6.59 8.78
N ARG A 193 44.18 -5.33 8.78
CA ARG A 193 43.38 -4.19 9.23
C ARG A 193 42.12 -4.02 8.39
N ASP A 194 42.25 -4.07 7.07
CA ASP A 194 41.12 -3.92 6.14
C ASP A 194 40.12 -5.08 6.30
N ARG A 195 40.60 -6.31 6.56
CA ARG A 195 39.73 -7.47 6.84
C ARG A 195 38.94 -7.29 8.14
N LEU A 196 39.58 -6.83 9.21
CA LEU A 196 38.91 -6.57 10.49
C LEU A 196 37.85 -5.46 10.36
N GLN A 197 38.16 -4.39 9.63
CA GLN A 197 37.20 -3.31 9.37
C GLN A 197 35.99 -3.79 8.57
N ARG A 198 36.19 -4.63 7.55
CA ARG A 198 35.08 -5.23 6.80
C ARG A 198 34.21 -6.14 7.66
N GLN A 199 34.81 -7.00 8.48
CA GLN A 199 34.06 -7.86 9.41
C GLN A 199 33.18 -7.04 10.36
N GLN A 200 33.69 -5.92 10.88
CA GLN A 200 32.90 -5.01 11.72
C GLN A 200 31.72 -4.37 10.95
N LEU A 201 31.94 -3.96 9.69
CA LEU A 201 30.86 -3.41 8.86
C LEU A 201 29.75 -4.44 8.60
N PHE A 202 30.11 -5.70 8.35
CA PHE A 202 29.12 -6.77 8.16
C PHE A 202 28.40 -7.15 9.44
N LEU A 203 29.08 -7.14 10.59
CA LEU A 203 28.43 -7.33 11.89
C LEU A 203 27.43 -6.19 12.16
N GLN A 204 27.80 -4.94 11.87
CA GLN A 204 26.89 -3.81 11.97
C GLN A 204 25.71 -3.93 11.00
N LEU A 205 25.95 -4.43 9.78
CA LEU A 205 24.89 -4.66 8.79
C LEU A 205 23.91 -5.75 9.24
N ASP A 206 24.41 -6.85 9.79
CA ASP A 206 23.57 -7.93 10.36
C ASP A 206 22.74 -7.41 11.54
N GLN A 207 23.37 -6.69 12.48
CA GLN A 207 22.66 -6.04 13.58
C GLN A 207 21.60 -5.04 13.09
N SER A 208 21.91 -4.28 12.04
CA SER A 208 20.96 -3.37 11.40
C SER A 208 19.81 -4.13 10.74
N ASN A 209 20.09 -5.22 10.03
CA ASN A 209 19.08 -6.09 9.43
C ASN A 209 18.12 -6.65 10.48
N ARG A 210 18.65 -7.19 11.59
CA ARG A 210 17.87 -7.68 12.74
C ARG A 210 16.98 -6.60 13.34
N LYS A 211 17.59 -5.44 13.60
CA LYS A 211 16.91 -4.33 14.27
C LYS A 211 15.80 -3.72 13.42
N TYR A 212 15.99 -3.59 12.11
CA TYR A 212 15.09 -2.80 11.26
C TYR A 212 14.23 -3.64 10.31
N ILE A 213 14.64 -4.86 9.96
CA ILE A 213 13.94 -5.68 8.97
C ILE A 213 13.36 -6.94 9.62
N PHE A 214 14.21 -7.87 10.08
CA PHE A 214 13.78 -9.15 10.62
C PHE A 214 14.88 -9.76 11.50
N ASP A 215 14.53 -10.18 12.72
CA ASP A 215 15.43 -10.87 13.65
C ASP A 215 15.02 -12.34 13.79
N ASP A 216 15.86 -13.24 13.27
CA ASP A 216 15.69 -14.69 13.39
C ASP A 216 16.04 -15.22 14.80
N HIS A 217 16.62 -14.38 15.67
CA HIS A 217 17.16 -14.72 17.00
C HIS A 217 18.28 -15.79 16.99
N GLU A 218 18.88 -16.09 15.83
CA GLU A 218 20.09 -16.90 15.73
C GLU A 218 21.34 -16.03 15.94
N ASN A 219 21.87 -16.01 17.16
CA ASN A 219 23.11 -15.32 17.47
C ASN A 219 24.32 -16.12 16.94
N ASP A 220 24.64 -15.94 15.66
CA ASP A 220 25.88 -16.43 15.06
C ASP A 220 26.81 -15.27 14.72
N GLU A 221 27.72 -14.96 15.65
CA GLU A 221 28.78 -13.96 15.47
C GLU A 221 29.82 -14.36 14.40
N THR A 222 29.69 -15.57 13.83
CA THR A 222 30.56 -16.10 12.78
C THR A 222 29.95 -16.07 11.38
N LYS A 223 28.75 -15.49 11.21
CA LYS A 223 28.11 -15.34 9.89
C LYS A 223 29.08 -14.71 8.88
N GLY A 224 29.26 -15.39 7.75
CA GLY A 224 30.11 -14.93 6.67
C GLY A 224 29.51 -13.71 5.95
N GLU A 225 30.35 -12.96 5.24
CA GLU A 225 29.93 -11.77 4.47
C GLU A 225 28.80 -12.11 3.49
N GLU A 226 28.88 -13.27 2.83
CA GLU A 226 27.84 -13.75 1.89
C GLU A 226 26.51 -14.06 2.59
N THR A 227 26.55 -14.65 3.77
CA THR A 227 25.36 -15.00 4.55
C THR A 227 24.61 -13.74 4.97
N VAL A 228 25.31 -12.72 5.48
CA VAL A 228 24.67 -11.45 5.89
C VAL A 228 23.97 -10.75 4.72
N ILE A 229 24.60 -10.72 3.54
CA ILE A 229 24.00 -10.14 2.33
C ILE A 229 22.80 -10.96 1.87
N HIS A 230 22.92 -12.28 1.88
CA HIS A 230 21.84 -13.19 1.51
C HIS A 230 20.64 -13.02 2.44
N ASP A 231 20.84 -13.01 3.76
CA ASP A 231 19.79 -12.86 4.76
C ASP A 231 19.06 -11.52 4.62
N LEU A 232 19.81 -10.43 4.38
CA LEU A 232 19.24 -9.11 4.10
C LEU A 232 18.38 -9.14 2.82
N THR A 233 18.92 -9.71 1.74
CA THR A 233 18.23 -9.79 0.45
C THR A 233 16.96 -10.63 0.56
N SER A 234 17.06 -11.80 1.18
CA SER A 234 15.94 -12.71 1.42
C SER A 234 14.86 -12.05 2.27
N SER A 235 15.25 -11.31 3.32
CA SER A 235 14.29 -10.59 4.18
C SER A 235 13.54 -9.50 3.40
N LEU A 236 14.21 -8.80 2.48
CA LEU A 236 13.57 -7.81 1.61
C LEU A 236 12.65 -8.45 0.55
N GLU A 237 13.04 -9.57 -0.02
CA GLU A 237 12.20 -10.34 -0.95
C GLU A 237 10.93 -10.86 -0.26
N LYS A 238 11.06 -11.38 0.98
CA LYS A 238 9.94 -11.77 1.83
C LYS A 238 9.01 -10.59 2.11
N ALA A 239 9.56 -9.42 2.45
CA ALA A 239 8.78 -8.21 2.64
C ALA A 239 7.97 -7.84 1.39
N ALA A 240 8.61 -7.85 0.22
CA ALA A 240 7.95 -7.54 -1.05
C ALA A 240 6.84 -8.55 -1.39
N SER A 241 7.10 -9.84 -1.19
CA SER A 241 6.11 -10.91 -1.39
C SER A 241 4.92 -10.76 -0.45
N PHE A 242 5.18 -10.48 0.83
CA PHE A 242 4.15 -10.30 1.84
C PHE A 242 3.24 -9.10 1.53
N ILE A 243 3.83 -7.97 1.14
CA ILE A 243 3.07 -6.79 0.70
C ILE A 243 2.23 -7.11 -0.53
N LYS A 244 2.77 -7.86 -1.49
CA LYS A 244 2.05 -8.25 -2.72
C LYS A 244 0.81 -9.09 -2.41
N GLU A 245 0.91 -10.07 -1.52
CA GLU A 245 -0.22 -10.90 -1.10
C GLU A 245 -1.33 -10.08 -0.42
N ILE A 246 -0.94 -9.18 0.49
CA ILE A 246 -1.88 -8.25 1.14
C ILE A 246 -2.57 -7.35 0.11
N ALA A 247 -1.82 -6.80 -0.84
CA ALA A 247 -2.35 -5.94 -1.90
C ALA A 247 -3.32 -6.70 -2.82
N GLN A 248 -3.17 -8.01 -2.96
CA GLN A 248 -4.08 -8.89 -3.68
C GLN A 248 -5.30 -9.33 -2.86
N GLY A 249 -5.43 -8.86 -1.61
CA GLY A 249 -6.53 -9.17 -0.71
C GLY A 249 -6.37 -10.48 0.07
N ASN A 250 -5.19 -11.10 0.02
CA ASN A 250 -4.86 -12.27 0.83
C ASN A 250 -4.31 -11.84 2.20
N TYR A 251 -5.19 -11.74 3.20
CA TYR A 251 -4.81 -11.41 4.58
C TYR A 251 -4.54 -12.64 5.46
N THR A 252 -4.43 -13.82 4.86
CA THR A 252 -4.10 -15.07 5.56
C THR A 252 -2.63 -15.48 5.41
N VAL A 253 -1.87 -14.75 4.60
CA VAL A 253 -0.43 -14.97 4.42
C VAL A 253 0.32 -14.73 5.72
N ASP A 254 1.24 -15.62 6.05
CA ASP A 254 2.14 -15.49 7.20
C ASP A 254 3.54 -15.08 6.76
N TRP A 255 4.25 -14.39 7.64
CA TRP A 255 5.64 -14.03 7.42
C TRP A 255 6.53 -15.25 7.61
N GLU A 256 7.17 -15.72 6.54
CA GLU A 256 8.01 -16.91 6.58
C GLU A 256 9.25 -16.73 7.47
N GLY A 257 9.34 -17.54 8.53
CA GLY A 257 10.40 -17.49 9.53
C GLY A 257 9.99 -16.80 10.83
N LEU A 258 8.86 -16.10 10.85
CA LEU A 258 8.29 -15.58 12.10
C LEU A 258 7.68 -16.75 12.88
N THR A 259 8.19 -16.98 14.08
CA THR A 259 7.78 -18.07 14.98
C THR A 259 7.42 -17.49 16.34
N ALA A 260 6.76 -18.29 17.19
CA ALA A 260 6.43 -17.86 18.55
C ALA A 260 7.67 -17.44 19.36
N ASP A 261 8.81 -18.06 19.09
CA ASP A 261 10.06 -17.82 19.82
C ASP A 261 10.72 -16.49 19.43
N ASN A 262 10.62 -16.07 18.15
CA ASN A 262 11.25 -14.84 17.67
C ASN A 262 10.29 -13.64 17.53
N GLN A 263 8.98 -13.84 17.69
CA GLN A 263 7.98 -12.79 17.49
C GLN A 263 8.21 -11.57 18.40
N ALA A 264 8.68 -11.77 19.63
CA ALA A 264 8.96 -10.69 20.58
C ALA A 264 10.05 -9.72 20.08
N TYR A 265 11.04 -10.23 19.33
CA TYR A 265 12.14 -9.43 18.79
C TYR A 265 11.75 -8.65 17.53
N ASN A 266 10.63 -9.03 16.90
CA ASN A 266 10.17 -8.46 15.64
C ASN A 266 9.05 -7.43 15.81
N GLN A 267 8.63 -7.07 17.03
CA GLN A 267 7.47 -6.19 17.24
C GLN A 267 7.66 -4.75 16.71
N GLY A 268 8.89 -4.27 16.57
CA GLY A 268 9.19 -2.89 16.15
C GLY A 268 10.04 -2.79 14.87
N ASN A 269 10.20 -3.89 14.15
CA ASN A 269 10.90 -3.92 12.87
C ASN A 269 9.91 -4.12 11.71
N LEU A 270 10.43 -4.07 10.47
CA LEU A 270 9.59 -4.15 9.28
C LEU A 270 8.67 -5.38 9.28
N ALA A 271 9.17 -6.56 9.67
CA ALA A 271 8.38 -7.78 9.68
C ALA A 271 7.16 -7.68 10.61
N GLY A 272 7.35 -7.23 11.86
CA GLY A 272 6.23 -7.07 12.79
C GLY A 272 5.26 -5.96 12.39
N GLU A 273 5.75 -4.83 11.90
CA GLU A 273 4.90 -3.73 11.42
C GLU A 273 4.04 -4.17 10.22
N LEU A 274 4.60 -4.96 9.31
CA LEU A 274 3.84 -5.53 8.19
C LEU A 274 2.79 -6.54 8.66
N VAL A 275 3.12 -7.40 9.64
CA VAL A 275 2.14 -8.33 10.24
C VAL A 275 1.01 -7.57 10.95
N LEU A 276 1.34 -6.49 11.67
CA LEU A 276 0.36 -5.61 12.28
C LEU A 276 -0.55 -4.96 11.22
N MET A 277 0.03 -4.43 10.14
CA MET A 277 -0.70 -3.87 9.01
C MET A 277 -1.65 -4.90 8.39
N ARG A 278 -1.20 -6.15 8.18
CA ARG A 278 -2.05 -7.24 7.68
C ARG A 278 -3.25 -7.47 8.59
N GLU A 279 -3.04 -7.53 9.91
CA GLU A 279 -4.11 -7.77 10.88
C GLU A 279 -5.12 -6.61 10.90
N GLN A 280 -4.64 -5.37 10.84
CA GLN A 280 -5.50 -4.19 10.70
C GLN A 280 -6.31 -4.23 9.40
N MET A 281 -5.68 -4.56 8.26
CA MET A 281 -6.39 -4.67 6.97
C MET A 281 -7.44 -5.77 6.99
N LYS A 282 -7.17 -6.90 7.66
CA LYS A 282 -8.13 -7.98 7.86
C LYS A 282 -9.36 -7.51 8.65
N GLN A 283 -9.14 -6.76 9.74
CA GLN A 283 -10.23 -6.18 10.53
C GLN A 283 -11.02 -5.15 9.73
N VAL A 284 -10.34 -4.27 8.97
CA VAL A 284 -10.97 -3.29 8.08
C VAL A 284 -11.85 -4.00 7.05
N LYS A 285 -11.36 -5.06 6.40
CA LYS A 285 -12.14 -5.84 5.45
C LYS A 285 -13.38 -6.46 6.11
N GLN A 286 -13.24 -7.07 7.28
CA GLN A 286 -14.37 -7.67 7.99
C GLN A 286 -15.43 -6.62 8.37
N ALA A 287 -14.99 -5.45 8.85
CA ALA A 287 -15.88 -4.34 9.16
C ALA A 287 -16.59 -3.79 7.90
N ASP A 288 -15.88 -3.71 6.78
CA ASP A 288 -16.43 -3.26 5.50
C ASP A 288 -17.46 -4.26 4.94
N GLU A 289 -17.19 -5.57 5.02
CA GLU A 289 -18.13 -6.63 4.66
C GLU A 289 -19.42 -6.56 5.50
N GLN A 290 -19.29 -6.36 6.82
CA GLN A 290 -20.43 -6.17 7.71
C GLN A 290 -21.23 -4.92 7.36
N ARG A 291 -20.56 -3.80 7.07
CA ARG A 291 -21.21 -2.55 6.68
C ARG A 291 -21.97 -2.69 5.36
N LEU A 292 -21.35 -3.31 4.35
CA LEU A 292 -21.98 -3.53 3.05
C LEU A 292 -23.24 -4.39 3.21
N TRP A 293 -23.15 -5.48 3.99
CA TRP A 293 -24.29 -6.31 4.34
C TRP A 293 -25.41 -5.48 4.98
N THR A 294 -25.12 -4.68 6.01
CA THR A 294 -26.13 -3.81 6.65
C THR A 294 -26.78 -2.85 5.65
N THR A 295 -25.98 -2.15 4.83
CA THR A 295 -26.50 -1.18 3.84
C THR A 295 -27.36 -1.84 2.75
N GLU A 296 -26.98 -3.03 2.27
CA GLU A 296 -27.82 -3.80 1.35
C GLU A 296 -29.15 -4.21 1.99
N GLY A 297 -29.09 -4.69 3.23
CA GLY A 297 -30.25 -5.02 4.05
C GLY A 297 -31.22 -3.85 4.20
N GLU A 298 -30.72 -2.69 4.63
CA GLU A 298 -31.48 -1.45 4.83
C GLU A 298 -32.08 -0.96 3.52
N GLY A 299 -31.30 -0.97 2.44
CA GLY A 299 -31.75 -0.57 1.11
C GLY A 299 -32.96 -1.37 0.66
N LYS A 300 -32.97 -2.69 0.91
CA LYS A 300 -34.09 -3.55 0.54
C LYS A 300 -35.31 -3.37 1.46
N VAL A 301 -35.11 -3.17 2.77
CA VAL A 301 -36.20 -2.80 3.69
C VAL A 301 -36.85 -1.50 3.24
N ALA A 302 -36.04 -0.46 2.94
CA ALA A 302 -36.55 0.83 2.48
C ALA A 302 -37.28 0.72 1.13
N GLU A 303 -36.85 -0.17 0.24
CA GLU A 303 -37.55 -0.49 -1.01
C GLU A 303 -38.94 -1.09 -0.73
N ILE A 304 -39.02 -2.15 0.09
CA ILE A 304 -40.28 -2.80 0.47
C ILE A 304 -41.22 -1.78 1.13
N SER A 305 -40.69 -0.99 2.07
CA SER A 305 -41.41 0.10 2.73
C SER A 305 -42.04 1.10 1.75
N ARG A 306 -41.36 1.42 0.65
CA ARG A 306 -41.90 2.33 -0.38
C ARG A 306 -42.93 1.65 -1.29
N THR A 307 -42.80 0.36 -1.55
CA THR A 307 -43.73 -0.37 -2.43
C THR A 307 -45.11 -0.55 -1.79
N TYR A 308 -45.19 -0.79 -0.47
CA TYR A 308 -46.43 -1.14 0.23
C TYR A 308 -46.95 -0.01 1.16
N GLN A 309 -46.81 1.26 0.77
CA GLN A 309 -47.17 2.44 1.60
C GLN A 309 -48.68 2.64 1.88
N THR A 310 -49.55 1.81 1.30
CA THR A 310 -51.01 1.94 1.39
C THR A 310 -51.70 0.76 2.08
N ASP A 311 -50.95 -0.27 2.48
CA ASP A 311 -51.50 -1.46 3.12
C ASP A 311 -50.53 -1.93 4.20
N LEU A 312 -50.91 -1.69 5.46
CA LEU A 312 -50.09 -2.01 6.62
C LEU A 312 -49.85 -3.53 6.74
N THR A 313 -50.84 -4.33 6.39
CA THR A 313 -50.76 -5.80 6.50
C THR A 313 -49.81 -6.35 5.44
N ALA A 314 -49.98 -5.92 4.18
CA ALA A 314 -49.10 -6.32 3.09
C ALA A 314 -47.65 -5.85 3.32
N LEU A 315 -47.46 -4.63 3.85
CA LEU A 315 -46.14 -4.13 4.26
C LEU A 315 -45.52 -5.04 5.30
N GLY A 316 -46.25 -5.36 6.37
CA GLY A 316 -45.78 -6.22 7.45
C GLY A 316 -45.36 -7.60 6.96
N ASP A 317 -46.17 -8.25 6.13
CA ASP A 317 -45.90 -9.58 5.60
C ASP A 317 -44.62 -9.65 4.75
N HIS A 318 -44.41 -8.66 3.88
CA HIS A 318 -43.21 -8.61 3.04
C HIS A 318 -41.95 -8.27 3.86
N LEU A 319 -42.06 -7.34 4.82
CA LEU A 319 -40.96 -6.98 5.71
C LEU A 319 -40.53 -8.17 6.56
N ILE A 320 -41.46 -8.81 7.28
CA ILE A 320 -41.12 -9.90 8.19
C ILE A 320 -40.54 -11.09 7.43
N ALA A 321 -41.09 -11.40 6.24
CA ALA A 321 -40.56 -12.47 5.41
C ALA A 321 -39.15 -12.17 4.87
N TYR A 322 -38.86 -10.91 4.51
CA TYR A 322 -37.53 -10.50 4.09
C TYR A 322 -36.52 -10.56 5.24
N ILE A 323 -36.84 -9.90 6.36
CA ILE A 323 -35.94 -9.77 7.53
C ILE A 323 -35.55 -11.15 8.06
N VAL A 324 -36.53 -12.05 8.24
CA VAL A 324 -36.26 -13.41 8.73
C VAL A 324 -35.36 -14.18 7.77
N LYS A 325 -35.59 -14.10 6.46
CA LYS A 325 -34.75 -14.77 5.46
C LYS A 325 -33.34 -14.17 5.37
N TYR A 326 -33.21 -12.85 5.46
CA TYR A 326 -31.95 -12.14 5.34
C TYR A 326 -31.01 -12.46 6.51
N LEU A 327 -31.56 -12.48 7.73
CA LEU A 327 -30.88 -12.91 8.96
C LEU A 327 -30.70 -14.44 9.06
N LYS A 328 -31.26 -15.19 8.11
CA LYS A 328 -31.38 -16.66 8.15
C LYS A 328 -32.04 -17.16 9.44
N ALA A 329 -32.84 -16.32 10.10
CA ALA A 329 -33.60 -16.66 11.30
C ALA A 329 -34.75 -17.62 10.96
N ASN A 330 -35.44 -18.12 12.00
CA ASN A 330 -36.45 -19.16 11.81
C ASN A 330 -37.86 -18.62 11.84
N GLN A 331 -38.11 -17.61 12.67
CA GLN A 331 -39.46 -17.11 12.94
C GLN A 331 -39.39 -15.61 13.25
N GLY A 332 -40.45 -14.90 12.89
CA GLY A 332 -40.57 -13.48 13.21
C GLY A 332 -42.02 -13.05 13.36
N GLY A 333 -42.24 -12.01 14.16
CA GLY A 333 -43.53 -11.36 14.35
C GLY A 333 -43.38 -9.85 14.37
N LEU A 334 -44.31 -9.16 13.71
CA LEU A 334 -44.40 -7.70 13.70
C LEU A 334 -45.67 -7.28 14.43
N PHE A 335 -45.50 -6.60 15.56
CA PHE A 335 -46.58 -6.10 16.39
C PHE A 335 -46.69 -4.59 16.25
N ILE A 336 -47.86 -4.05 15.92
CA ILE A 336 -48.08 -2.60 15.83
C ILE A 336 -49.02 -2.15 16.94
N LEU A 337 -48.77 -0.96 17.47
CA LEU A 337 -49.60 -0.34 18.49
C LEU A 337 -50.96 0.04 17.89
N ASN A 338 -52.03 -0.46 18.49
CA ASN A 338 -53.38 0.07 18.29
C ASN A 338 -53.69 1.04 19.44
N ASP A 339 -53.94 2.30 19.10
CA ASP A 339 -54.21 3.42 20.01
C ASP A 339 -55.54 4.14 19.74
N GLU A 340 -56.47 3.51 19.01
CA GLU A 340 -57.78 4.11 18.65
C GLU A 340 -58.64 4.49 19.87
N ALA A 341 -58.54 3.72 20.96
CA ALA A 341 -59.22 3.99 22.23
C ALA A 341 -58.21 4.11 23.38
N GLU A 342 -58.25 5.23 24.10
CA GLU A 342 -57.27 5.54 25.17
C GLU A 342 -57.21 4.51 26.29
N TYR A 343 -58.31 3.78 26.53
CA TYR A 343 -58.42 2.72 27.55
C TYR A 343 -58.13 1.30 27.03
N ASP A 344 -57.84 1.13 25.73
CA ASP A 344 -57.58 -0.17 25.11
C ASP A 344 -56.30 -0.17 24.27
N LYS A 345 -55.23 0.47 24.75
CA LYS A 345 -53.92 0.41 24.10
C LYS A 345 -53.33 -1.01 24.17
N HIS A 346 -53.13 -1.61 23.00
CA HIS A 346 -52.55 -2.95 22.88
C HIS A 346 -51.68 -3.07 21.61
N LEU A 347 -50.77 -4.04 21.63
CA LEU A 347 -49.94 -4.41 20.50
C LEU A 347 -50.59 -5.56 19.74
N SER A 348 -50.91 -5.34 18.47
CA SER A 348 -51.55 -6.32 17.59
C SER A 348 -50.54 -6.92 16.64
N LEU A 349 -50.51 -8.26 16.56
CA LEU A 349 -49.69 -8.96 15.57
C LEU A 349 -50.27 -8.74 14.16
N ILE A 350 -49.62 -7.91 13.35
CA ILE A 350 -50.09 -7.60 11.98
C ILE A 350 -49.48 -8.53 10.93
N ALA A 351 -48.31 -9.11 11.21
CA ALA A 351 -47.61 -9.99 10.28
C ALA A 351 -46.71 -10.97 11.04
N CYS A 352 -46.56 -12.16 10.48
CA CYS A 352 -45.67 -13.17 11.05
C CYS A 352 -45.06 -14.05 9.96
N TYR A 353 -43.88 -14.62 10.24
CA TYR A 353 -43.22 -15.60 9.40
C TYR A 353 -43.02 -16.89 10.17
N ALA A 354 -43.40 -18.03 9.57
CA ALA A 354 -43.29 -19.38 10.16
C ALA A 354 -43.91 -19.50 11.58
N TYR A 355 -45.05 -18.83 11.79
CA TYR A 355 -45.84 -18.90 13.03
C TYR A 355 -47.07 -19.79 12.83
N ASP A 356 -47.54 -20.43 13.90
CA ASP A 356 -48.72 -21.31 13.86
C ASP A 356 -49.98 -20.51 13.47
N LYS A 357 -50.56 -20.81 12.31
CA LYS A 357 -51.73 -20.10 11.75
C LYS A 357 -52.91 -20.04 12.72
N LYS A 358 -53.10 -21.03 13.61
CA LYS A 358 -54.20 -21.02 14.60
C LYS A 358 -54.02 -19.98 15.72
N LYS A 359 -52.79 -19.48 15.93
CA LYS A 359 -52.48 -18.44 16.93
C LYS A 359 -52.36 -17.05 16.32
N PHE A 360 -52.54 -16.91 15.01
CA PHE A 360 -52.41 -15.66 14.27
C PHE A 360 -53.68 -14.80 14.34
N GLU A 361 -54.86 -15.42 14.41
CA GLU A 361 -56.14 -14.72 14.21
C GLU A 361 -56.56 -13.76 15.35
N GLU A 362 -55.95 -13.80 16.54
CA GLU A 362 -56.38 -12.96 17.70
C GLU A 362 -55.25 -12.57 18.68
N LYS A 363 -53.96 -12.56 18.27
CA LYS A 363 -52.88 -12.30 19.24
C LYS A 363 -52.70 -10.79 19.51
N THR A 364 -53.42 -10.29 20.50
CA THR A 364 -53.19 -8.97 21.10
C THR A 364 -52.39 -9.10 22.40
N ILE A 365 -51.45 -8.18 22.62
CA ILE A 365 -50.61 -8.12 23.81
C ILE A 365 -50.81 -6.77 24.47
N LYS A 366 -51.22 -6.75 25.75
CA LYS A 366 -51.34 -5.49 26.49
C LYS A 366 -49.97 -4.88 26.71
N VAL A 367 -49.92 -3.55 26.73
CA VAL A 367 -48.68 -2.83 27.09
C VAL A 367 -48.18 -3.28 28.47
N GLY A 368 -46.89 -3.59 28.57
CA GLY A 368 -46.27 -4.15 29.78
C GLY A 368 -46.52 -5.64 30.05
N GLN A 369 -47.24 -6.34 29.16
CA GLN A 369 -47.42 -7.79 29.25
C GLN A 369 -46.41 -8.54 28.37
N GLY A 370 -45.69 -9.50 28.96
CA GLY A 370 -44.68 -10.29 28.24
C GLY A 370 -43.48 -9.46 27.78
N LEU A 371 -42.53 -10.09 27.09
CA LEU A 371 -41.32 -9.39 26.65
C LEU A 371 -41.58 -8.38 25.53
N VAL A 372 -42.56 -8.63 24.66
CA VAL A 372 -42.99 -7.70 23.62
C VAL A 372 -43.55 -6.41 24.24
N GLY A 373 -44.46 -6.53 25.21
CA GLY A 373 -45.00 -5.38 25.95
C GLY A 373 -43.95 -4.66 26.81
N GLN A 374 -42.97 -5.40 27.35
CA GLN A 374 -41.87 -4.83 28.11
C GLN A 374 -40.90 -4.04 27.22
N ALA A 375 -40.55 -4.56 26.03
CA ALA A 375 -39.68 -3.87 25.07
C ALA A 375 -40.31 -2.55 24.60
N TYR A 376 -41.63 -2.53 24.41
CA TYR A 376 -42.40 -1.32 24.13
C TYR A 376 -42.26 -0.28 25.26
N LEU A 377 -42.44 -0.69 26.53
CA LEU A 377 -42.38 0.22 27.68
C LEU A 377 -40.98 0.75 27.95
N GLU A 378 -39.96 -0.12 27.87
CA GLU A 378 -38.58 0.27 28.14
C GLU A 378 -37.93 1.02 26.99
N GLN A 379 -38.53 0.97 25.79
CA GLN A 379 -37.97 1.49 24.53
C GLN A 379 -36.54 0.98 24.28
N LYS A 380 -36.27 -0.27 24.69
CA LYS A 380 -34.95 -0.90 24.56
C LYS A 380 -35.07 -2.27 23.92
N THR A 381 -34.08 -2.60 23.10
CA THR A 381 -33.93 -3.94 22.53
C THR A 381 -33.69 -4.97 23.63
N ILE A 382 -34.47 -6.03 23.61
CA ILE A 382 -34.31 -7.17 24.53
C ILE A 382 -33.66 -8.32 23.76
N ARG A 383 -32.56 -8.87 24.30
CA ARG A 383 -31.80 -9.98 23.71
C ARG A 383 -31.78 -11.15 24.71
N LEU A 384 -32.35 -12.30 24.34
CA LEU A 384 -32.35 -13.51 25.17
C LEU A 384 -31.56 -14.63 24.50
N LYS A 385 -30.53 -15.12 25.20
CA LYS A 385 -29.67 -16.26 24.81
C LYS A 385 -30.16 -17.62 25.31
N GLN A 386 -31.04 -17.62 26.30
CA GLN A 386 -31.61 -18.84 26.88
C GLN A 386 -33.10 -18.58 27.09
N ILE A 387 -33.90 -19.18 26.21
CA ILE A 387 -35.34 -19.04 26.23
C ILE A 387 -35.90 -20.14 27.14
N PRO A 388 -36.69 -19.80 28.18
CA PRO A 388 -37.31 -20.81 29.03
C PRO A 388 -38.17 -21.81 28.23
N GLU A 389 -38.18 -23.07 28.65
CA GLU A 389 -39.03 -24.09 28.03
C GLU A 389 -40.50 -23.63 28.02
N ASN A 390 -41.17 -23.77 26.87
CA ASN A 390 -42.56 -23.35 26.61
C ASN A 390 -42.82 -21.85 26.42
N TYR A 391 -41.80 -20.99 26.39
CA TYR A 391 -42.00 -19.56 26.11
C TYR A 391 -42.35 -19.29 24.63
N VAL A 392 -41.53 -19.78 23.70
CA VAL A 392 -41.75 -19.74 22.25
C VAL A 392 -41.39 -21.12 21.66
N ARG A 393 -42.18 -21.59 20.69
CA ARG A 393 -41.94 -22.86 19.98
C ARG A 393 -42.01 -22.63 18.48
N ILE A 394 -40.98 -23.08 17.78
CA ILE A 394 -40.93 -23.19 16.32
C ILE A 394 -41.54 -24.54 15.96
N THR A 395 -42.66 -24.53 15.25
CA THR A 395 -43.40 -25.74 14.88
C THR A 395 -43.18 -26.09 13.41
N SER A 396 -42.97 -27.37 13.12
CA SER A 396 -42.95 -27.93 11.78
C SER A 396 -43.96 -29.07 11.66
N GLY A 397 -44.24 -29.52 10.44
CA GLY A 397 -45.05 -30.74 10.23
C GLY A 397 -44.44 -32.02 10.82
N LEU A 398 -43.18 -31.98 11.27
CA LEU A 398 -42.43 -33.11 11.82
C LEU A 398 -42.18 -33.01 13.33
N GLY A 399 -42.47 -31.88 13.98
CA GLY A 399 -42.20 -31.67 15.40
C GLY A 399 -42.04 -30.20 15.78
N GLU A 400 -41.82 -29.92 17.07
CA GLU A 400 -41.62 -28.58 17.62
C GLU A 400 -40.27 -28.48 18.35
N ALA A 401 -39.65 -27.29 18.31
CA ALA A 401 -38.39 -26.99 18.99
C ALA A 401 -38.37 -25.57 19.56
N THR A 402 -37.67 -25.36 20.68
CA THR A 402 -37.47 -24.04 21.29
C THR A 402 -36.27 -23.34 20.64
N PRO A 403 -36.41 -22.06 20.20
CA PRO A 403 -35.29 -21.31 19.64
C PRO A 403 -34.17 -21.11 20.67
N GLY A 404 -32.94 -20.97 20.18
CA GLY A 404 -31.77 -20.68 21.03
C GLY A 404 -31.60 -19.20 21.32
N PHE A 405 -32.15 -18.33 20.48
CA PHE A 405 -31.97 -16.89 20.57
C PHE A 405 -33.24 -16.13 20.20
N LEU A 406 -33.57 -15.08 20.95
CA LEU A 406 -34.72 -14.20 20.73
C LEU A 406 -34.28 -12.74 20.83
N VAL A 407 -34.63 -11.95 19.81
CA VAL A 407 -34.41 -10.51 19.78
C VAL A 407 -35.74 -9.81 19.61
N ILE A 408 -35.97 -8.81 20.45
CA ILE A 408 -37.18 -8.00 20.44
C ILE A 408 -36.75 -6.54 20.33
N VAL A 409 -37.04 -5.92 19.19
CA VAL A 409 -36.67 -4.53 18.88
C VAL A 409 -37.91 -3.64 18.91
N PRO A 410 -37.95 -2.58 19.73
CA PRO A 410 -39.01 -1.59 19.65
C PRO A 410 -38.87 -0.76 18.37
N LEU A 411 -39.98 -0.56 17.67
CA LEU A 411 -40.06 0.22 16.44
C LEU A 411 -40.30 1.69 16.81
N LYS A 412 -39.22 2.48 16.82
CA LYS A 412 -39.23 3.86 17.30
C LYS A 412 -39.16 4.85 16.16
N PHE A 413 -40.02 5.87 16.18
CA PHE A 413 -40.00 7.01 15.26
C PHE A 413 -40.36 8.29 16.02
N ASN A 414 -39.56 9.35 15.91
CA ASN A 414 -39.75 10.62 16.64
C ASN A 414 -39.98 10.44 18.15
N GLU A 415 -39.18 9.62 18.82
CA GLU A 415 -39.31 9.29 20.26
C GLU A 415 -40.56 8.48 20.66
N GLU A 416 -41.44 8.15 19.71
CA GLU A 416 -42.61 7.32 19.93
C GLU A 416 -42.38 5.88 19.46
N VAL A 417 -42.81 4.90 20.26
CA VAL A 417 -42.79 3.49 19.86
C VAL A 417 -44.10 3.16 19.18
N LEU A 418 -44.05 2.84 17.90
CA LEU A 418 -45.21 2.52 17.06
C LEU A 418 -45.49 1.02 16.99
N GLY A 419 -44.55 0.20 17.47
CA GLY A 419 -44.68 -1.25 17.45
C GLY A 419 -43.44 -1.94 17.98
N VAL A 420 -43.38 -3.26 17.79
CA VAL A 420 -42.29 -4.12 18.22
C VAL A 420 -42.06 -5.21 17.17
N LEU A 421 -40.81 -5.42 16.81
CA LEU A 421 -40.36 -6.52 15.96
C LEU A 421 -39.74 -7.61 16.83
N GLU A 422 -40.25 -8.83 16.71
CA GLU A 422 -39.75 -10.00 17.42
C GLU A 422 -39.14 -10.99 16.41
N ILE A 423 -37.90 -11.42 16.62
CA ILE A 423 -37.18 -12.38 15.78
C ILE A 423 -36.64 -13.51 16.65
N ALA A 424 -36.96 -14.74 16.27
CA ALA A 424 -36.50 -15.95 16.92
C ALA A 424 -35.62 -16.79 15.97
N SER A 425 -34.51 -17.29 16.51
CA SER A 425 -33.49 -18.03 15.76
C SER A 425 -32.94 -19.21 16.57
N PHE A 426 -32.52 -20.27 15.88
CA PHE A 426 -31.75 -21.37 16.49
C PHE A 426 -30.27 -21.01 16.70
N HIS A 427 -29.71 -20.11 15.88
CA HIS A 427 -28.35 -19.61 16.04
C HIS A 427 -28.34 -18.23 16.73
N GLU A 428 -27.26 -17.94 17.43
CA GLU A 428 -27.02 -16.61 18.01
C GLU A 428 -26.79 -15.59 16.89
N LEU A 429 -27.50 -14.47 16.95
CA LEU A 429 -27.30 -13.36 16.02
C LEU A 429 -26.08 -12.54 16.47
N ALA A 430 -25.19 -12.23 15.53
CA ALA A 430 -24.02 -11.41 15.77
C ALA A 430 -24.42 -9.96 16.15
N SER A 431 -23.51 -9.21 16.78
CA SER A 431 -23.80 -7.84 17.19
C SER A 431 -24.28 -6.96 16.03
N PHE A 432 -23.58 -7.01 14.88
CA PHE A 432 -23.95 -6.22 13.70
C PHE A 432 -25.32 -6.60 13.11
N GLU A 433 -25.77 -7.85 13.28
CA GLU A 433 -27.10 -8.29 12.84
C GLU A 433 -28.20 -7.73 13.75
N VAL A 434 -27.93 -7.59 15.05
CA VAL A 434 -28.87 -6.96 15.99
C VAL A 434 -28.88 -5.45 15.82
N ASP A 435 -27.72 -4.83 15.60
CA ASP A 435 -27.63 -3.38 15.33
C ASP A 435 -28.36 -3.05 14.00
N PHE A 436 -28.26 -3.92 13.00
CA PHE A 436 -29.08 -3.85 11.78
C PHE A 436 -30.59 -3.93 12.09
N LEU A 437 -31.03 -4.84 12.97
CA LEU A 437 -32.44 -4.92 13.40
C LEU A 437 -32.93 -3.62 14.06
N GLU A 438 -32.08 -2.99 14.88
CA GLU A 438 -32.36 -1.69 15.53
C GLU A 438 -32.50 -0.57 14.49
N GLN A 439 -31.57 -0.51 13.51
CA GLN A 439 -31.60 0.47 12.42
C GLN A 439 -32.83 0.32 11.52
N ILE A 440 -33.13 -0.90 11.06
CA ILE A 440 -34.34 -1.13 10.28
C ILE A 440 -35.60 -0.92 11.10
N GLY A 441 -35.54 -1.09 12.42
CA GLY A 441 -36.65 -0.82 13.32
C GLY A 441 -37.15 0.63 13.20
N GLU A 442 -36.23 1.58 13.06
CA GLU A 442 -36.55 2.99 12.80
C GLU A 442 -37.14 3.21 11.41
N ILE A 443 -36.60 2.56 10.38
CA ILE A 443 -37.12 2.62 9.00
C ILE A 443 -38.55 2.06 8.93
N VAL A 444 -38.79 0.92 9.58
CA VAL A 444 -40.10 0.27 9.66
C VAL A 444 -41.08 1.14 10.44
N ALA A 445 -40.68 1.69 11.59
CA ALA A 445 -41.52 2.59 12.38
C ALA A 445 -41.98 3.82 11.56
N SER A 446 -41.06 4.48 10.88
CA SER A 446 -41.36 5.59 9.96
C SER A 446 -42.37 5.18 8.88
N SER A 447 -42.15 4.00 8.27
CA SER A 447 -43.02 3.47 7.22
C SER A 447 -44.44 3.17 7.73
N VAL A 448 -44.55 2.56 8.90
CA VAL A 448 -45.83 2.30 9.59
C VAL A 448 -46.54 3.61 9.89
N SER A 449 -45.82 4.63 10.37
CA SER A 449 -46.41 5.96 10.61
C SER A 449 -47.00 6.55 9.34
N ILE A 450 -46.28 6.48 8.21
CA ILE A 450 -46.74 7.00 6.92
C ILE A 450 -48.00 6.27 6.46
N VAL A 451 -48.01 4.93 6.52
CA VAL A 451 -49.19 4.12 6.13
C VAL A 451 -50.39 4.50 7.00
N ARG A 452 -50.23 4.53 8.32
CA ARG A 452 -51.31 4.88 9.27
C ARG A 452 -51.85 6.29 9.03
N THR A 453 -50.96 7.26 8.75
CA THR A 453 -51.37 8.63 8.39
C THR A 453 -52.13 8.67 7.06
N ASN A 454 -51.71 7.88 6.07
CA ASN A 454 -52.41 7.78 4.78
C ASN A 454 -53.80 7.18 4.95
N GLU A 455 -53.94 6.07 5.68
CA GLU A 455 -55.23 5.44 6.00
C GLU A 455 -56.16 6.41 6.72
N ARG A 456 -55.67 7.07 7.77
CA ARG A 456 -56.46 8.07 8.51
C ARG A 456 -56.89 9.26 7.64
N THR A 457 -56.01 9.71 6.74
CA THR A 457 -56.33 10.79 5.79
C THR A 457 -57.41 10.34 4.81
N GLN A 458 -57.38 9.10 4.32
CA GLN A 458 -58.43 8.56 3.45
C GLN A 458 -59.77 8.45 4.16
N GLU A 459 -59.81 7.98 5.41
CA GLU A 459 -61.03 7.93 6.24
C GLU A 459 -61.62 9.32 6.45
N LEU A 460 -60.80 10.29 6.87
CA LEU A 460 -61.25 11.67 7.08
C LEU A 460 -61.75 12.31 5.78
N LEU A 461 -61.10 12.01 4.65
CA LEU A 461 -61.56 12.48 3.34
C LEU A 461 -62.91 11.87 2.96
N ALA A 462 -63.12 10.58 3.26
CA ALA A 462 -64.41 9.91 3.04
C ALA A 462 -65.52 10.53 3.92
N GLN A 463 -65.25 10.74 5.21
CA GLN A 463 -66.17 11.40 6.13
C GLN A 463 -66.50 12.84 5.70
N ALA A 464 -65.49 13.62 5.31
CA ALA A 464 -65.69 14.99 4.84
C ALA A 464 -66.54 15.01 3.56
N LYS A 465 -66.37 14.03 2.67
CA LYS A 465 -67.18 13.89 1.46
C LYS A 465 -68.63 13.55 1.80
N GLU A 466 -68.87 12.59 2.68
CA GLU A 466 -70.20 12.21 3.16
C GLU A 466 -70.91 13.40 3.81
N GLN A 467 -70.25 14.10 4.73
CA GLN A 467 -70.79 15.32 5.36
C GLN A 467 -71.12 16.41 4.34
N THR A 468 -70.30 16.56 3.29
CA THR A 468 -70.58 17.53 2.21
C THR A 468 -71.81 17.12 1.39
N GLU A 469 -72.02 15.83 1.15
CA GLU A 469 -73.21 15.31 0.47
C GLU A 469 -74.46 15.50 1.33
N GLU A 470 -74.39 15.22 2.65
CA GLU A 470 -75.48 15.49 3.59
C GLU A 470 -75.84 16.98 3.68
N MET A 471 -74.84 17.86 3.79
CA MET A 471 -75.05 19.31 3.80
C MET A 471 -75.72 19.79 2.50
N ARG A 472 -75.30 19.27 1.34
CA ARG A 472 -75.94 19.58 0.05
C ARG A 472 -77.38 19.12 0.00
N ALA A 473 -77.69 17.95 0.53
CA ALA A 473 -79.06 17.46 0.62
C ALA A 473 -79.92 18.35 1.54
N GLN A 474 -79.38 18.75 2.70
CA GLN A 474 -80.05 19.69 3.62
C GLN A 474 -80.23 21.08 3.01
N GLU A 475 -79.25 21.60 2.27
CA GLU A 475 -79.34 22.88 1.58
C GLU A 475 -80.44 22.84 0.50
N GLU A 476 -80.54 21.76 -0.27
CA GLU A 476 -81.59 21.57 -1.27
C GLU A 476 -82.99 21.45 -0.62
N GLU A 477 -83.12 20.68 0.46
CA GLU A 477 -84.37 20.57 1.23
C GLU A 477 -84.77 21.93 1.83
N MET A 478 -83.80 22.67 2.38
CA MET A 478 -84.04 24.02 2.92
C MET A 478 -84.44 25.00 1.83
N ARG A 479 -83.83 24.92 0.64
CA ARG A 479 -84.21 25.72 -0.53
C ARG A 479 -85.64 25.42 -0.97
N GLN A 480 -86.03 24.15 -1.06
CA GLN A 480 -87.41 23.76 -1.37
C GLN A 480 -88.39 24.28 -0.31
N ASN A 481 -88.08 24.12 0.97
CA ASN A 481 -88.92 24.65 2.05
C ASN A 481 -89.03 26.19 1.99
N MET A 482 -87.96 26.90 1.59
CA MET A 482 -87.98 28.35 1.42
C MET A 482 -88.83 28.76 0.21
N GLU A 483 -88.74 28.05 -0.91
CA GLU A 483 -89.58 28.26 -2.11
C GLU A 483 -91.06 28.01 -1.81
N GLU A 484 -91.41 26.91 -1.10
CA GLU A 484 -92.78 26.64 -0.66
C GLU A 484 -93.29 27.70 0.32
N MET A 485 -92.44 28.14 1.26
CA MET A 485 -92.79 29.20 2.20
C MET A 485 -93.01 30.54 1.49
N GLN A 486 -92.17 30.91 0.51
CA GLN A 486 -92.36 32.10 -0.32
C GLN A 486 -93.64 32.01 -1.15
N ALA A 487 -93.92 30.88 -1.79
CA ALA A 487 -95.16 30.68 -2.53
C ALA A 487 -96.39 30.80 -1.62
N THR A 488 -96.33 30.25 -0.40
CA THR A 488 -97.39 30.37 0.61
C THR A 488 -97.56 31.82 1.08
N GLN A 489 -96.47 32.54 1.30
CA GLN A 489 -96.48 33.95 1.68
C GLN A 489 -97.08 34.82 0.58
N GLU A 490 -96.67 34.64 -0.68
CA GLU A 490 -97.25 35.34 -1.84
C GLU A 490 -98.74 35.03 -1.98
N GLN A 491 -99.15 33.77 -1.80
CA GLN A 491 -100.56 33.38 -1.84
C GLN A 491 -101.34 34.04 -0.71
N HIS A 492 -100.79 34.09 0.50
CA HIS A 492 -101.40 34.77 1.64
C HIS A 492 -101.55 36.27 1.38
N GLU A 493 -100.52 36.93 0.85
CA GLU A 493 -100.57 38.36 0.49
C GLU A 493 -101.62 38.65 -0.59
N ARG A 494 -101.72 37.81 -1.63
CA ARG A 494 -102.78 37.93 -2.64
C ARG A 494 -104.17 37.80 -2.04
N LEU A 495 -104.38 36.79 -1.20
CA LEU A 495 -105.67 36.59 -0.52
C LEU A 495 -106.02 37.77 0.38
N GLN A 496 -105.02 38.34 1.06
CA GLN A 496 -105.19 39.51 1.92
C GLN A 496 -105.53 40.77 1.11
N GLN A 497 -104.92 40.95 -0.06
CA GLN A 497 -105.29 42.01 -1.01
C GLN A 497 -106.70 41.83 -1.55
N GLU A 498 -107.08 40.62 -1.97
CA GLU A 498 -108.45 40.32 -2.42
C GLU A 498 -109.49 40.58 -1.32
N LEU A 499 -109.17 40.24 -0.07
CA LEU A 499 -110.04 40.55 1.08
C LEU A 499 -110.18 42.06 1.29
N GLN A 500 -109.09 42.83 1.19
CA GLN A 500 -109.15 44.29 1.30
C GLN A 500 -109.91 44.94 0.14
N GLU A 501 -109.75 44.45 -1.09
CA GLU A 501 -110.55 44.90 -2.23
C GLU A 501 -112.03 44.57 -2.02
N ASN A 502 -112.34 43.36 -1.56
CA ASN A 502 -113.71 42.97 -1.22
C ASN A 502 -114.29 43.83 -0.10
N GLU A 503 -113.53 44.17 0.95
CA GLU A 503 -113.94 45.11 1.98
C GLU A 503 -114.27 46.49 1.40
N LYS A 504 -113.39 47.05 0.55
CA LYS A 504 -113.65 48.34 -0.11
C LYS A 504 -114.89 48.30 -1.00
N VAL A 505 -115.10 47.22 -1.74
CA VAL A 505 -116.29 47.04 -2.59
C VAL A 505 -117.55 46.91 -1.73
N LEU A 506 -117.47 46.24 -0.57
CA LEU A 506 -118.56 46.17 0.40
C LEU A 506 -118.87 47.56 0.98
N GLU A 507 -117.85 48.34 1.36
CA GLU A 507 -118.02 49.70 1.85
C GLU A 507 -118.69 50.61 0.80
N SER A 508 -118.23 50.55 -0.46
CA SER A 508 -118.85 51.35 -1.53
C SER A 508 -120.31 50.95 -1.79
N LYS A 509 -120.62 49.64 -1.73
CA LYS A 509 -122.01 49.15 -1.86
C LYS A 509 -122.88 49.57 -0.68
N LEU A 510 -122.33 49.61 0.53
CA LEU A 510 -123.04 50.10 1.71
C LEU A 510 -123.37 51.59 1.57
N GLU A 511 -122.43 52.41 1.11
CA GLU A 511 -122.68 53.84 0.82
C GLU A 511 -123.76 54.04 -0.27
N GLU A 512 -123.74 53.26 -1.35
CA GLU A 512 -124.78 53.31 -2.39
C GLU A 512 -126.16 52.95 -1.84
N LEU A 513 -126.24 51.90 -1.01
CA LEU A 513 -127.46 51.47 -0.34
C LEU A 513 -128.02 52.54 0.61
N GLU A 514 -127.17 53.23 1.36
CA GLU A 514 -127.59 54.35 2.22
C GLU A 514 -128.16 55.52 1.41
N LYS A 515 -127.50 55.91 0.32
CA LYS A 515 -128.00 56.96 -0.58
C LYS A 515 -129.35 56.60 -1.20
N ALA A 516 -129.51 55.37 -1.68
CA ALA A 516 -130.77 54.88 -2.24
C ALA A 516 -131.90 54.89 -1.19
N ARG A 517 -131.59 54.50 0.05
CA ARG A 517 -132.56 54.51 1.16
C ARG A 517 -133.02 55.92 1.52
N GLN A 518 -132.09 56.89 1.57
CA GLN A 518 -132.44 58.30 1.82
C GLN A 518 -133.32 58.90 0.72
N GLN A 519 -133.03 58.60 -0.56
CA GLN A 519 -133.87 59.05 -1.68
C GLN A 519 -135.28 58.46 -1.60
N THR A 520 -135.39 57.18 -1.22
CA THR A 520 -136.68 56.50 -1.12
C THR A 520 -137.56 57.09 -0.01
N GLU A 521 -136.96 57.46 1.14
CA GLU A 521 -137.70 58.09 2.25
C GLU A 521 -138.23 59.48 1.87
N GLN A 522 -137.44 60.29 1.15
CA GLN A 522 -137.87 61.61 0.67
C GLN A 522 -139.05 61.55 -0.30
N ILE A 523 -139.06 60.55 -1.21
CA ILE A 523 -140.19 60.33 -2.13
C ILE A 523 -141.46 59.98 -1.33
N ARG A 524 -141.33 59.13 -0.31
CA ARG A 524 -142.46 58.68 0.51
C ARG A 524 -143.12 59.82 1.29
N GLU A 525 -142.34 60.77 1.80
CA GLU A 525 -142.87 61.95 2.50
C GLU A 525 -143.62 62.91 1.56
N ALA A 526 -143.11 63.12 0.35
CA ALA A 526 -143.73 63.98 -0.66
C ALA A 526 -145.09 63.45 -1.16
N GLU A 527 -145.23 62.13 -1.34
CA GLU A 527 -146.51 61.51 -1.71
C GLU A 527 -147.56 61.65 -0.60
N LYS A 528 -147.14 61.53 0.67
CA LYS A 528 -148.02 61.64 1.83
C LYS A 528 -148.65 63.03 1.96
N GLN A 529 -147.89 64.09 1.62
CA GLN A 529 -148.41 65.46 1.61
C GLN A 529 -149.43 65.69 0.48
N ARG A 530 -149.15 65.19 -0.74
CA ARG A 530 -150.07 65.32 -1.89
C ARG A 530 -151.43 64.64 -1.64
N ALA A 531 -151.42 63.45 -1.03
CA ALA A 531 -152.65 62.75 -0.69
C ALA A 531 -153.53 63.54 0.31
N ASN A 532 -152.90 64.22 1.27
CA ASN A 532 -153.61 65.00 2.30
C ASN A 532 -154.28 66.26 1.74
N GLU A 533 -153.66 66.95 0.78
CA GLU A 533 -154.25 68.12 0.14
C GLU A 533 -155.46 67.75 -0.74
N GLN A 534 -155.40 66.61 -1.45
CA GLN A 534 -156.50 66.11 -2.26
C GLN A 534 -157.75 65.75 -1.43
N ILE A 535 -157.54 65.17 -0.24
CA ILE A 535 -158.63 64.85 0.69
C ILE A 535 -159.30 66.14 1.18
N LYS A 536 -158.52 67.18 1.51
CA LYS A 536 -159.05 68.47 2.01
C LYS A 536 -159.90 69.21 0.98
N SER A 537 -159.53 69.16 -0.30
CA SER A 537 -160.27 69.83 -1.39
C SER A 537 -161.63 69.17 -1.67
N ARG A 538 -161.71 67.83 -1.61
CA ARG A 538 -162.98 67.09 -1.81
C ARG A 538 -163.99 67.35 -0.69
N THR A 539 -163.54 67.46 0.56
CA THR A 539 -164.43 67.70 1.71
C THR A 539 -165.09 69.08 1.65
N GLN A 540 -164.37 70.12 1.22
CA GLN A 540 -164.92 71.49 1.07
C GLN A 540 -165.91 71.64 -0.08
N MET A 541 -165.76 70.86 -1.16
CA MET A 541 -166.73 70.83 -2.26
C MET A 541 -168.06 70.21 -1.84
N MET A 542 -168.02 69.16 -1.01
CA MET A 542 -169.21 68.48 -0.50
C MET A 542 -170.04 69.36 0.45
N GLU A 543 -169.39 70.10 1.35
CA GLU A 543 -170.08 71.01 2.29
C GLU A 543 -170.85 72.14 1.58
N LYS A 544 -170.26 72.74 0.53
CA LYS A 544 -170.92 73.77 -0.28
C LYS A 544 -172.12 73.24 -1.07
N ALA A 545 -172.07 71.98 -1.53
CA ALA A 545 -173.21 71.36 -2.20
C ALA A 545 -174.36 71.10 -1.22
N THR A 546 -174.07 70.60 -0.01
CA THR A 546 -175.09 70.34 1.02
C THR A 546 -175.76 71.61 1.57
N ALA A 547 -175.03 72.73 1.66
CA ALA A 547 -175.60 74.01 2.08
C ALA A 547 -176.57 74.61 1.04
N LYS A 548 -176.33 74.33 -0.25
CA LYS A 548 -177.18 74.82 -1.35
C LYS A 548 -178.51 74.04 -1.45
N PHE A 549 -178.51 72.76 -1.09
CA PHE A 549 -179.72 71.95 -1.01
C PHE A 549 -180.63 72.34 0.16
N LYS A 550 -180.07 72.58 1.36
CA LYS A 550 -180.84 73.04 2.53
C LYS A 550 -181.55 74.38 2.31
N LYS A 551 -180.93 75.30 1.55
CA LYS A 551 -181.52 76.62 1.26
C LYS A 551 -182.70 76.53 0.27
N ARG A 552 -182.67 75.57 -0.66
CA ARG A 552 -183.76 75.29 -1.63
C ARG A 552 -184.97 74.62 -0.95
N GLU A 553 -184.73 73.85 0.12
CA GLU A 553 -185.75 73.16 0.89
C GLU A 553 -186.54 74.12 1.81
N GLN A 554 -185.88 75.13 2.37
CA GLN A 554 -186.53 76.19 3.17
C GLN A 554 -187.40 77.15 2.33
N GLU A 555 -186.95 77.53 1.13
CA GLU A 555 -187.71 78.44 0.23
C GLU A 555 -189.01 77.79 -0.31
N LEU A 556 -189.06 76.45 -0.43
CA LEU A 556 -190.25 75.70 -0.87
C LEU A 556 -191.28 75.51 0.26
N LEU A 557 -190.85 75.49 1.52
CA LEU A 557 -191.73 75.39 2.69
C LEU A 557 -192.45 76.72 3.00
N GLU A 558 -191.78 77.87 2.84
CA GLU A 558 -192.41 79.19 3.03
C GLU A 558 -193.45 79.53 1.95
N GLN A 559 -193.31 79.01 0.72
CA GLN A 559 -194.32 79.20 -0.33
C GLN A 559 -195.58 78.35 -0.13
N LEU A 560 -195.50 77.26 0.66
CA LEU A 560 -196.63 76.38 0.95
C LEU A 560 -197.48 76.89 2.13
N GLU A 561 -196.90 77.64 3.08
CA GLU A 561 -197.64 78.23 4.21
C GLU A 561 -198.40 79.53 3.85
N ALA A 562 -198.07 80.20 2.75
CA ALA A 562 -198.79 81.40 2.28
C ALA A 562 -200.07 81.09 1.46
N ALA A 563 -200.39 79.81 1.21
CA ALA A 563 -201.56 79.39 0.44
C ALA A 563 -202.75 78.91 1.32
N GLN A 564 -202.68 79.06 2.64
CA GLN A 564 -203.76 78.67 3.58
C GLN A 564 -204.20 79.76 4.58
N LYS A 565 -204.00 81.04 4.25
CA LYS A 565 -204.80 82.18 4.73
C LYS A 565 -204.86 83.23 3.64
#